data_AF-A0A1V4BMT8-F1
#
_entry.id   AF-A0A1V4BMT8-F1
#
_cell.length_a   1.000
_cell.length_b   1.000
_cell.length_c   1.000
_cell.angle_alpha   90.00
_cell.angle_beta   90.00
_cell.angle_gamma   90.00
#
_symmetry.space_group_name_H-M   'P 1'
#
loop_
_entity.id
_entity.type
_entity.pdbx_description
1 polymer ?
#
loop_
_entity_poly.entity_id
_entity_poly.type
_entity_poly.pdbx_seq_one_letter_code
_entity_poly.pdbx_strand_id
1 'polypeptide(L)'
;MFELSDLKQTRVYQEALAEGEKQGLERGLQEGLERGLERGLERGLERGLERGLERGLERGLERGLERGLQEGKRLVVENLLRVRFGELDPEIQAIISRILQLSPEEFTPLLLHCSKQELLNQFGNCQ
;
A
#
# COMPACT_ATOMS: atom_id res chain seq x y z
N MET A 1 46.46 43.51 -45.83
CA MET A 1 45.57 42.33 -46.01
C MET A 1 44.69 42.30 -44.77
N PHE A 2 43.37 42.20 -44.89
CA PHE A 2 42.50 42.24 -43.72
C PHE A 2 42.53 40.86 -43.04
N GLU A 3 42.94 40.79 -41.77
CA GLU A 3 43.15 39.54 -41.06
C GLU A 3 41.96 39.16 -40.17
N LEU A 4 41.89 37.88 -39.78
CA LEU A 4 40.84 37.37 -38.88
C LEU A 4 40.84 38.11 -37.53
N SER A 5 42.01 38.53 -37.05
CA SER A 5 42.15 39.36 -35.85
C SER A 5 41.46 40.72 -36.00
N ASP A 6 41.55 41.33 -37.18
CA ASP A 6 40.92 42.62 -37.48
C ASP A 6 39.39 42.46 -37.51
N LEU A 7 38.89 41.34 -38.09
CA LEU A 7 37.47 41.00 -38.09
C LEU A 7 36.92 40.83 -36.67
N LYS A 8 37.64 40.14 -35.78
CA LYS A 8 37.23 39.89 -34.40
C LYS A 8 37.12 41.16 -33.54
N GLN A 9 37.87 42.20 -33.92
CA GLN A 9 37.81 43.50 -33.27
C GLN A 9 36.67 44.38 -33.81
N THR A 10 36.05 44.00 -34.94
CA THR A 10 34.91 44.75 -35.47
C THR A 10 33.72 44.64 -34.51
N ARG A 11 33.01 45.76 -34.38
CA ARG A 11 31.78 45.84 -33.59
C ARG A 11 30.73 44.81 -34.03
N VAL A 12 30.59 44.62 -35.34
CA VAL A 12 29.64 43.65 -35.92
C VAL A 12 29.95 42.22 -35.49
N TYR A 13 31.23 41.84 -35.46
CA TYR A 13 31.63 40.51 -34.99
C TYR A 13 31.34 40.32 -33.50
N GLN A 14 31.65 41.33 -32.67
CA GLN A 14 31.40 41.27 -31.22
C GLN A 14 29.90 41.21 -30.90
N GLU A 15 29.08 41.99 -31.60
CA GLU A 15 27.62 41.97 -31.46
C GLU A 15 27.05 40.60 -31.89
N ALA A 16 27.49 40.07 -33.04
CA ALA A 16 27.06 38.74 -33.49
C ALA A 16 27.47 37.61 -32.55
N LEU A 17 28.67 37.68 -31.96
CA LEU A 17 29.13 36.70 -30.97
C LEU A 17 28.30 36.79 -29.69
N ALA A 18 28.09 38.00 -29.17
CA ALA A 18 27.29 38.21 -27.95
C ALA A 18 25.83 37.78 -28.14
N GLU A 19 25.23 38.06 -29.31
CA GLU A 19 23.89 37.58 -29.66
C GLU A 19 23.85 36.05 -29.78
N GLY A 20 24.85 35.44 -30.41
CA GLY A 20 24.97 33.99 -30.53
C GLY A 20 25.14 33.29 -29.18
N GLU A 21 25.98 33.83 -28.30
CA GLU A 21 26.17 33.33 -26.94
C GLU A 21 24.89 33.46 -26.12
N LYS A 22 24.22 34.62 -26.18
CA LYS A 22 22.96 34.85 -25.47
C LYS A 22 21.87 33.89 -25.95
N GLN A 23 21.67 33.76 -27.26
CA GLN A 23 20.68 32.84 -27.84
C GLN A 23 21.02 31.38 -27.54
N GLY A 24 22.29 31.01 -27.60
CA GLY A 24 22.75 29.66 -27.27
C GLY A 24 22.50 29.32 -25.80
N LEU A 25 22.78 30.25 -24.89
CA LEU A 25 22.52 30.08 -23.46
C LEU A 25 21.02 30.00 -23.18
N GLU A 26 20.21 30.92 -23.73
CA GLU A 26 18.76 30.93 -23.55
C GLU A 26 18.13 29.62 -24.05
N ARG A 27 18.48 29.16 -25.26
CA ARG A 27 17.97 27.90 -25.81
C ARG A 27 18.45 26.69 -25.00
N GLY A 28 19.73 26.64 -24.65
CA GLY A 28 20.30 25.55 -23.86
C GLY A 28 19.66 25.43 -22.48
N LEU A 29 19.43 26.55 -21.81
CA LEU A 29 18.73 26.60 -20.53
C LEU A 29 17.26 26.18 -20.67
N GLN A 30 16.55 26.72 -21.67
CA GLN A 30 15.15 26.41 -21.89
C GLN A 30 14.95 24.92 -22.18
N GLU A 31 15.67 24.37 -23.16
CA GLU A 31 15.57 22.95 -23.52
C GLU A 31 16.03 22.04 -22.37
N GLY A 32 17.10 22.42 -21.67
CA GLY A 32 17.64 21.67 -20.55
C GLY A 32 16.66 21.60 -19.38
N LEU A 33 16.04 22.73 -19.03
CA LEU A 33 15.04 22.81 -17.97
C LEU A 33 13.76 22.06 -18.35
N GLU A 34 13.24 22.29 -19.56
CA GLU A 34 12.02 21.64 -20.04
C GLU A 34 12.18 20.12 -20.04
N ARG A 35 13.23 19.59 -20.67
CA ARG A 35 13.50 18.14 -20.71
C ARG A 35 13.80 17.57 -19.32
N GLY A 36 14.51 18.33 -18.47
CA GLY A 36 14.84 17.91 -17.12
C GLY A 36 13.60 17.79 -16.25
N LEU A 37 12.71 18.78 -16.31
CA LEU A 37 11.45 18.81 -15.57
C LEU A 37 10.49 17.76 -16.07
N GLU A 38 10.28 17.65 -17.38
CA GLU A 38 9.38 16.68 -17.98
C GLU A 38 9.78 15.25 -17.59
N ARG A 39 11.04 14.87 -17.83
CA ARG A 39 11.54 13.53 -17.47
C ARG A 39 11.56 13.28 -15.97
N GLY A 40 11.88 14.31 -15.18
CA GLY A 40 11.92 14.20 -13.72
C GLY A 40 10.53 13.97 -13.14
N LEU A 41 9.54 14.74 -13.60
CA LEU A 41 8.15 14.65 -13.18
C LEU A 41 7.51 13.35 -13.66
N GLU A 42 7.66 13.00 -14.93
CA GLU A 42 7.10 11.76 -15.50
C GLU A 42 7.61 10.54 -14.73
N ARG A 43 8.93 10.39 -14.60
CA ARG A 43 9.52 9.25 -13.89
C ARG A 43 9.21 9.27 -12.39
N GLY A 44 9.18 10.44 -11.78
CA GLY A 44 8.88 10.61 -10.36
C GLY A 44 7.44 10.22 -10.04
N LEU A 45 6.50 10.71 -10.85
CA LEU A 45 5.07 10.43 -10.70
C LEU A 45 4.76 8.97 -11.04
N GLU A 46 5.25 8.45 -12.16
CA GLU A 46 5.00 7.06 -12.57
C GLU A 46 5.49 6.10 -11.48
N ARG A 47 6.75 6.20 -11.07
CA ARG A 47 7.32 5.32 -10.03
C ARG A 47 6.68 5.54 -8.66
N GLY A 48 6.34 6.78 -8.32
CA GLY A 48 5.72 7.13 -7.05
C GLY A 48 4.31 6.55 -6.93
N LEU A 49 3.51 6.72 -7.99
CA LEU A 49 2.14 6.23 -8.07
C LEU A 49 2.11 4.71 -8.15
N GLU A 50 2.89 4.10 -9.04
CA GLU A 50 2.94 2.64 -9.20
C GLU A 50 3.30 1.95 -7.88
N ARG A 51 4.41 2.35 -7.25
CA ARG A 51 4.85 1.76 -5.97
C ARG A 51 3.90 2.09 -4.83
N GLY A 52 3.33 3.28 -4.81
CA GLY A 52 2.39 3.71 -3.79
C GLY A 52 1.09 2.92 -3.84
N LEU A 53 0.52 2.77 -5.04
CA LEU A 53 -0.72 2.04 -5.28
C LEU A 53 -0.52 0.53 -5.06
N GLU A 54 0.53 -0.06 -5.62
CA GLU A 54 0.80 -1.50 -5.47
C GLU A 54 0.92 -1.87 -4.00
N ARG A 55 1.79 -1.17 -3.24
CA ARG A 55 1.97 -1.44 -1.81
C ARG A 55 0.74 -1.11 -0.97
N GLY A 56 0.03 -0.05 -1.32
CA GLY A 56 -1.16 0.39 -0.60
C GLY A 56 -2.30 -0.61 -0.77
N LEU A 57 -2.54 -1.05 -2.00
CA LEU A 57 -3.58 -2.03 -2.34
C LEU A 57 -3.26 -3.41 -1.78
N GLU A 58 -2.04 -3.90 -1.97
CA GLU A 58 -1.63 -5.22 -1.47
C GLU A 58 -1.82 -5.32 0.04
N ARG A 59 -1.25 -4.37 0.80
CA ARG A 59 -1.37 -4.34 2.27
C ARG A 59 -2.80 -4.10 2.74
N GLY A 60 -3.54 -3.26 2.02
CA GLY A 60 -4.93 -2.94 2.35
C GLY A 60 -5.84 -4.16 2.18
N LEU A 61 -5.70 -4.86 1.05
CA LEU A 61 -6.47 -6.06 0.73
C LEU A 61 -6.11 -7.22 1.65
N GLU A 62 -4.82 -7.50 1.87
CA GLU A 62 -4.37 -8.58 2.74
C GLU A 62 -4.93 -8.42 4.17
N ARG A 63 -4.73 -7.24 4.77
CA ARG A 63 -5.25 -6.95 6.12
C ARG A 63 -6.76 -6.94 6.18
N GLY A 64 -7.42 -6.42 5.14
CA GLY A 64 -8.88 -6.37 5.06
C GLY A 64 -9.49 -7.77 4.99
N LEU A 65 -8.94 -8.63 4.14
CA LEU A 65 -9.38 -10.01 3.99
C LEU A 65 -9.12 -10.83 5.24
N GLU A 66 -7.94 -10.72 5.85
CA GLU A 66 -7.60 -11.43 7.08
C GLU A 66 -8.57 -11.06 8.21
N ARG A 67 -8.80 -9.76 8.43
CA ARG A 67 -9.76 -9.28 9.44
C ARG A 67 -11.17 -9.76 9.14
N GLY A 68 -11.64 -9.58 7.91
CA GLY A 68 -12.97 -10.02 7.50
C GLY A 68 -13.18 -11.53 7.68
N LEU A 69 -12.15 -12.34 7.41
CA LEU A 69 -12.21 -13.77 7.64
C LEU A 69 -12.26 -14.11 9.14
N GLN A 70 -11.46 -13.45 9.97
CA GLN A 70 -11.47 -13.66 11.43
C GLN A 70 -12.82 -13.25 12.05
N GLU A 71 -13.36 -12.10 11.67
CA GLU A 71 -14.67 -11.62 12.10
C GLU A 71 -15.79 -12.55 11.62
N GLY A 72 -15.72 -13.00 10.36
CA GLY A 72 -16.67 -13.96 9.80
C GLY A 72 -16.65 -15.30 10.55
N LYS A 73 -15.45 -15.85 10.83
CA LYS A 73 -15.30 -17.07 11.64
C LYS A 73 -15.91 -16.89 13.03
N ARG A 74 -15.64 -15.76 13.68
CA ARG A 74 -16.21 -15.43 14.99
C ARG A 74 -17.73 -15.39 14.97
N LEU A 75 -18.30 -14.72 13.97
CA LEU A 75 -19.75 -14.63 13.79
C LEU A 75 -20.38 -16.02 13.61
N VAL A 76 -19.76 -16.89 12.84
CA VAL A 76 -20.23 -18.28 12.66
C VAL A 76 -20.23 -19.04 13.98
N VAL A 77 -19.12 -18.99 14.73
CA VAL A 77 -19.01 -19.66 16.05
C VAL A 77 -20.06 -19.12 17.02
N GLU A 78 -20.20 -17.80 17.15
CA GLU A 78 -21.18 -17.16 18.01
C GLU A 78 -22.62 -17.53 17.63
N ASN A 79 -22.95 -17.54 16.34
CA ASN A 79 -24.28 -17.90 15.87
C ASN A 79 -24.60 -19.37 16.14
N LEU A 80 -23.66 -20.29 15.89
CA LEU A 80 -23.86 -21.72 16.18
C LEU A 80 -24.09 -21.96 17.67
N LEU A 81 -23.26 -21.35 18.52
CA LEU A 81 -23.43 -21.44 19.98
C LEU A 81 -24.76 -20.86 20.42
N ARG A 82 -25.19 -19.72 19.83
CA ARG A 82 -26.45 -19.07 20.18
C ARG A 82 -27.66 -19.92 19.79
N VAL A 83 -27.61 -20.53 18.60
CA VAL A 83 -28.67 -21.45 18.13
C VAL A 83 -28.79 -22.68 19.02
N ARG A 84 -27.67 -23.22 19.53
CA ARG A 84 -27.67 -24.45 20.34
C ARG A 84 -27.95 -24.22 21.81
N PHE A 85 -27.41 -23.15 22.39
CA PHE A 85 -27.39 -22.94 23.84
C PHE A 85 -28.16 -21.69 24.30
N GLY A 86 -28.71 -20.90 23.37
CA GLY A 86 -29.41 -19.66 23.68
C GLY A 86 -28.46 -18.49 23.89
N GLU A 87 -28.69 -17.66 24.90
CA GLU A 87 -27.81 -16.53 25.18
C GLU A 87 -26.38 -16.98 25.54
N LEU A 88 -25.38 -16.28 25.01
CA LEU A 88 -23.97 -16.55 25.26
C LEU A 88 -23.57 -15.92 26.59
N ASP A 89 -23.60 -16.73 27.65
CA ASP A 89 -23.13 -16.30 28.97
C ASP A 89 -21.61 -16.03 29.00
N PRO A 90 -21.10 -15.37 30.06
CA PRO A 90 -19.70 -15.00 30.15
C PRO A 90 -18.73 -16.20 30.06
N GLU A 91 -19.15 -17.37 30.56
CA GLU A 91 -18.35 -18.60 30.52
C GLU A 91 -18.14 -19.06 29.08
N ILE A 92 -19.20 -19.06 28.27
CA ILE A 92 -19.11 -19.41 26.85
C ILE A 92 -18.35 -18.34 26.06
N GLN A 93 -18.56 -17.06 26.35
CA GLN A 93 -17.80 -15.99 25.69
C GLN A 93 -16.28 -16.11 25.91
N ALA A 94 -15.87 -16.53 27.11
CA ALA A 94 -14.46 -16.70 27.46
C ALA A 94 -13.75 -17.79 26.64
N ILE A 95 -14.48 -18.81 26.17
CA ILE A 95 -13.90 -19.92 25.40
C ILE A 95 -13.87 -19.69 23.89
N ILE A 96 -14.64 -18.72 23.35
CA ILE A 96 -14.74 -18.45 21.91
C ILE A 96 -13.36 -18.15 21.30
N SER A 97 -12.53 -17.36 22.00
CA SER A 97 -11.19 -17.01 21.51
C SER A 97 -10.31 -18.24 21.29
N ARG A 98 -10.45 -19.28 22.11
CA ARG A 98 -9.73 -20.56 22.01
C ARG A 98 -10.31 -21.43 20.89
N ILE A 99 -11.64 -21.46 20.75
CA ILE A 99 -12.31 -22.17 19.65
C ILE A 99 -11.87 -21.58 18.30
N LEU A 100 -11.69 -20.26 18.20
CA LEU A 100 -11.26 -19.58 16.97
C LEU A 100 -9.80 -19.86 16.57
N GLN A 101 -8.99 -20.45 17.45
CA GLN A 101 -7.64 -20.93 17.10
C GLN A 101 -7.68 -22.23 16.29
N LEU A 102 -8.80 -22.96 16.35
CA LEU A 102 -9.02 -24.18 15.58
C LEU A 102 -9.43 -23.84 14.14
N SER A 103 -9.17 -24.78 13.24
CA SER A 103 -9.68 -24.74 11.87
C SER A 103 -11.20 -24.96 11.84
N PRO A 104 -11.91 -24.46 10.80
CA PRO A 104 -13.33 -24.74 10.61
C PRO A 104 -13.68 -26.22 10.66
N GLU A 105 -12.82 -27.08 10.13
CA GLU A 105 -12.98 -28.53 10.10
C GLU A 105 -12.92 -29.16 11.50
N GLU A 106 -12.20 -28.53 12.43
CA GLU A 106 -12.08 -28.97 13.82
C GLU A 106 -13.21 -28.41 14.69
N PHE A 107 -13.45 -27.09 14.65
CA PHE A 107 -14.45 -26.52 15.54
C PHE A 107 -15.88 -26.84 15.11
N THR A 108 -16.17 -27.03 13.81
CA THR A 108 -17.54 -27.30 13.34
C THR A 108 -18.14 -28.57 13.98
N PRO A 109 -17.51 -29.76 13.91
CA PRO A 109 -18.04 -30.95 14.56
C PRO A 109 -18.10 -30.80 16.09
N LEU A 110 -17.10 -30.16 16.71
CA LEU A 110 -17.11 -29.90 18.15
C LEU A 110 -18.34 -29.06 18.55
N LEU A 111 -18.60 -27.96 17.83
CA LEU A 111 -19.74 -27.08 18.08
C LEU A 111 -21.08 -27.72 17.75
N LEU A 112 -21.15 -28.77 16.93
CA LEU A 112 -22.40 -29.48 16.61
C LEU A 112 -22.67 -30.69 17.50
N HIS A 113 -21.63 -31.36 17.99
CA HIS A 113 -21.77 -32.62 18.72
C HIS A 113 -21.53 -32.50 20.22
N CYS A 114 -20.67 -31.58 20.68
CA CYS A 114 -20.40 -31.41 22.11
C CYS A 114 -21.54 -30.67 22.81
N SER A 115 -21.79 -31.02 24.07
CA SER A 115 -22.63 -30.26 24.99
C SER A 115 -21.91 -29.00 25.47
N LYS A 116 -22.69 -28.06 26.02
CA LYS A 116 -22.16 -26.83 26.62
C LYS A 116 -21.07 -27.12 27.67
N GLN A 117 -21.29 -28.11 28.52
CA GLN A 117 -20.42 -28.44 29.64
C GLN A 117 -19.12 -29.12 29.18
N GLU A 118 -19.18 -29.94 28.14
CA GLU A 118 -17.97 -30.51 27.51
C GLU A 118 -17.11 -29.41 26.88
N LEU A 119 -17.72 -28.45 26.18
CA LEU A 119 -16.98 -27.29 25.61
C LEU A 119 -16.32 -26.45 26.71
N LEU A 120 -17.03 -26.18 27.81
CA LEU A 120 -16.47 -25.46 28.95
C LEU A 120 -15.36 -26.25 29.65
N ASN A 121 -15.48 -27.57 29.77
CA ASN A 121 -14.41 -28.39 30.35
C ASN A 121 -13.17 -28.43 29.45
N GLN A 122 -13.37 -28.48 28.13
CA GLN A 122 -12.29 -28.56 27.15
C GLN A 122 -11.55 -27.22 26.96
N PHE A 123 -12.28 -26.10 26.95
CA PHE A 123 -11.72 -24.79 26.62
C PHE A 123 -11.74 -23.78 27.78
N GLY A 124 -12.42 -24.09 28.89
CA GLY A 124 -12.53 -23.20 30.05
C GLY A 124 -11.30 -23.22 30.96
N ASN A 125 -10.54 -24.32 30.96
CA ASN A 125 -9.36 -24.45 31.81
C ASN A 125 -8.09 -23.93 31.12
N CYS A 126 -7.70 -22.71 31.47
CA CYS A 126 -6.31 -22.37 31.78
C CYS A 126 -6.25 -21.00 32.47
N GLN A 127 -5.59 -21.00 33.63
CA GLN A 127 -4.89 -19.86 34.23
C GLN A 127 -4.03 -19.13 33.21
#